data_AF-A0A1J8QE71-F1
#
_entry.id   AF-A0A1J8QE71-F1
#
_cell.length_a   1.000
_cell.length_b   1.000
_cell.length_c   1.000
_cell.angle_alpha   90.00
_cell.angle_beta   90.00
_cell.angle_gamma   90.00
#
_symmetry.space_group_name_H-M   'P 1'
#
loop_
_entity.id
_entity.type
_entity.pdbx_description
1 polymer ?
#
loop_
_entity_poly.entity_id
_entity_poly.type
_entity_poly.pdbx_seq_one_letter_code
_entity_poly.pdbx_strand_id
1 'polypeptide(L)'
;MDLSQRSQFQHLLSADYRPAVRVVLLPTFEFLDFPIHYTFPLILAAFFWLFRPPTLRVSTQAFGYQNCTGVFTHIILPCAAPSYEIVYELTPTAYGTPGSAGGLGKIDELFSGEGCQRTLASSPLVFGIFPSLHAAWVTLEALFLSTSWLGCAKWAWGCAAVLYWSTMYLSHHYLIDVVGGACLVSARFYFFVPEELRNRDAIGAADKYERYDLEGKRVALAWAWKSLRAIPH
;
A
#
# COMPACT_ATOMS: atom_id res chain seq x y z
N MET A 1 -32.36 34.49 3.17
CA MET A 1 -31.14 34.15 3.93
C MET A 1 -30.12 35.24 3.64
N ASP A 2 -29.86 36.08 4.63
CA ASP A 2 -29.12 37.35 4.52
C ASP A 2 -27.61 37.11 4.26
N LEU A 3 -26.99 37.98 3.45
CA LEU A 3 -25.56 37.93 3.10
C LEU A 3 -24.65 38.08 4.33
N SER A 4 -25.14 38.75 5.38
CA SER A 4 -24.48 38.82 6.69
C SER A 4 -24.39 37.45 7.40
N GLN A 5 -25.41 36.60 7.26
CA GLN A 5 -25.41 35.25 7.84
C GLN A 5 -24.47 34.32 7.06
N ARG A 6 -24.32 34.51 5.74
CA ARG A 6 -23.36 33.74 4.93
C ARG A 6 -21.91 34.06 5.31
N SER A 7 -21.57 35.31 5.60
CA SER A 7 -20.20 35.65 6.01
C SER A 7 -19.85 35.12 7.41
N GLN A 8 -20.82 35.12 8.35
CA GLN A 8 -20.63 34.51 9.67
C GLN A 8 -20.48 32.98 9.59
N PHE A 9 -21.25 32.31 8.74
CA PHE A 9 -21.08 30.87 8.50
C PHE A 9 -19.76 30.56 7.78
N GLN A 10 -19.34 31.41 6.83
CA GLN A 10 -18.03 31.29 6.18
C GLN A 10 -16.88 31.54 7.15
N HIS A 11 -17.03 32.42 8.14
CA HIS A 11 -16.01 32.64 9.18
C HIS A 11 -15.93 31.48 10.20
N LEU A 12 -17.04 30.79 10.45
CA LEU A 12 -17.07 29.57 11.26
C LEU A 12 -16.52 28.35 10.50
N LEU A 13 -16.56 28.38 9.16
CA LEU A 13 -16.00 27.36 8.28
C LEU A 13 -14.55 27.67 7.84
N SER A 14 -14.13 28.94 7.90
CA SER A 14 -12.75 29.35 7.64
C SER A 14 -11.87 28.92 8.81
N ALA A 15 -11.12 27.84 8.56
CA ALA A 15 -9.81 27.41 9.05
C ALA A 15 -9.16 27.91 10.37
N ASP A 16 -9.60 29.00 11.01
CA ASP A 16 -8.88 29.71 12.08
C ASP A 16 -9.17 29.21 13.50
N TYR A 17 -9.90 28.11 13.68
CA TYR A 17 -10.07 27.49 14.99
C TYR A 17 -9.87 25.97 14.94
N ARG A 18 -8.63 25.54 14.68
CA ARG A 18 -8.23 24.14 14.88
C ARG A 18 -6.92 24.11 15.68
N PRO A 19 -6.89 23.54 16.89
CA PRO A 19 -5.77 23.67 17.81
C PRO A 19 -4.47 23.16 17.18
N ALA A 20 -3.38 23.91 17.37
CA ALA A 20 -2.04 23.72 16.79
C ALA A 20 -1.49 22.27 16.85
N VAL A 21 -2.00 21.45 17.76
CA VAL A 21 -1.71 20.01 17.88
C VAL A 21 -2.08 19.23 16.60
N ARG A 22 -3.11 19.67 15.86
CA ARG A 22 -3.60 18.99 14.64
C ARG A 22 -2.89 19.42 13.35
N VAL A 23 -2.15 20.53 13.40
CA VAL A 23 -1.55 21.20 12.22
C VAL A 23 -0.05 20.96 12.11
N VAL A 24 0.62 20.56 13.19
CA VAL A 24 2.10 20.44 13.20
C VAL A 24 2.59 19.03 13.52
N LEU A 25 1.99 18.32 14.49
CA LEU A 25 2.47 16.99 14.92
C LEU A 25 2.01 15.84 14.01
N LEU A 26 0.76 15.88 13.51
CA LEU A 26 0.28 14.87 12.55
C LEU A 26 1.07 14.89 11.23
N PRO A 27 1.30 16.06 10.61
CA PRO A 27 2.04 16.13 9.35
C PRO A 27 3.52 15.75 9.47
N THR A 28 4.13 15.89 10.66
CA THR A 28 5.54 15.50 10.89
C THR A 28 5.73 13.99 11.04
N PHE A 29 4.78 13.27 11.65
CA PHE A 29 4.77 11.80 11.59
C PHE A 29 4.49 11.31 10.16
N GLU A 30 3.60 11.98 9.43
CA GLU A 30 3.22 11.64 8.05
C GLU A 30 4.33 11.93 7.01
N PHE A 31 5.14 12.98 7.20
CA PHE A 31 6.30 13.27 6.34
C PHE A 31 7.39 12.20 6.44
N LEU A 32 7.53 11.57 7.62
CA LEU A 32 8.41 10.42 7.81
C LEU A 32 7.85 9.16 7.14
N ASP A 33 6.52 8.96 7.19
CA ASP A 33 5.87 7.81 6.56
C ASP A 33 5.97 7.84 5.03
N PHE A 34 6.01 9.01 4.38
CA PHE A 34 6.05 9.09 2.91
C PHE A 34 7.28 8.35 2.30
N PRO A 35 8.55 8.64 2.64
CA PRO A 35 9.69 7.86 2.13
C PRO A 35 9.81 6.46 2.74
N ILE A 36 9.36 6.27 3.99
CA ILE A 36 9.42 4.97 4.67
C ILE A 36 8.46 3.97 4.00
N HIS A 37 7.26 4.39 3.62
CA HIS A 37 6.27 3.52 2.98
C HIS A 37 6.78 2.92 1.66
N TYR A 38 7.56 3.66 0.86
CA TYR A 38 8.14 3.13 -0.38
C TYR A 38 9.33 2.20 -0.15
N THR A 39 10.07 2.38 0.94
CA THR A 39 11.27 1.59 1.24
C THR A 39 10.96 0.36 2.11
N PHE A 40 9.88 0.41 2.89
CA PHE A 40 9.49 -0.65 3.82
C PHE A 40 9.22 -2.01 3.16
N PRO A 41 8.56 -2.11 1.98
CA PRO A 41 8.43 -3.39 1.27
C PRO A 41 9.79 -4.06 0.97
N LEU A 42 10.82 -3.26 0.67
CA LEU A 42 12.17 -3.77 0.39
C LEU A 42 12.87 -4.25 1.66
N ILE A 43 12.72 -3.51 2.76
CA ILE A 43 13.23 -3.90 4.08
C ILE A 43 12.57 -5.21 4.52
N LEU A 44 11.25 -5.32 4.36
CA LEU A 44 10.50 -6.51 4.73
C LEU A 44 10.88 -7.71 3.84
N ALA A 45 11.13 -7.49 2.54
CA ALA A 45 11.68 -8.51 1.66
C ALA A 45 13.07 -8.99 2.14
N ALA A 46 13.98 -8.08 2.48
CA ALA A 46 15.28 -8.46 3.04
C ALA A 46 15.14 -9.26 4.36
N PHE A 47 14.17 -8.89 5.20
CA PHE A 47 13.87 -9.59 6.45
C PHE A 47 13.32 -11.00 6.20
N PHE A 48 12.40 -11.17 5.24
CA PHE A 48 11.94 -12.50 4.83
C PHE A 48 13.05 -13.33 4.19
N TRP A 49 13.94 -12.72 3.40
CA TRP A 49 15.10 -13.41 2.85
C TRP A 49 16.02 -13.97 3.96
N LEU A 50 16.22 -13.20 5.03
CA LEU A 50 17.10 -13.60 6.14
C LEU A 50 16.44 -14.67 7.02
N PHE A 51 15.18 -14.47 7.43
CA PHE A 51 14.53 -15.26 8.48
C PHE A 51 13.46 -16.25 7.99
N ARG A 52 12.82 -16.02 6.84
CA ARG A 52 11.77 -16.90 6.28
C ARG A 52 11.84 -16.99 4.74
N PRO A 53 12.89 -17.60 4.16
CA PRO A 53 13.13 -17.56 2.72
C PRO A 53 11.95 -18.05 1.84
N PRO A 54 11.15 -19.07 2.21
CA PRO A 54 9.96 -19.44 1.44
C PRO A 54 8.91 -18.33 1.32
N THR A 55 8.78 -17.50 2.37
CA THR A 55 7.84 -16.38 2.41
C THR A 55 8.24 -15.26 1.46
N LEU A 56 9.55 -15.05 1.21
CA LEU A 56 10.05 -14.01 0.31
C LEU A 56 9.45 -14.12 -1.10
N ARG A 57 9.51 -15.32 -1.70
CA ARG A 57 9.04 -15.51 -3.07
C ARG A 57 7.55 -15.21 -3.18
N VAL A 58 6.76 -15.71 -2.22
CA VAL A 58 5.31 -15.55 -2.25
C VAL A 58 4.91 -14.11 -1.93
N SER A 59 5.59 -13.44 -0.99
CA SER A 59 5.30 -12.05 -0.65
C SER A 59 5.67 -11.09 -1.78
N THR A 60 6.82 -11.27 -2.42
CA THR A 60 7.23 -10.45 -3.58
C THR A 60 6.33 -10.67 -4.80
N GLN A 61 5.87 -11.90 -5.05
CA GLN A 61 4.89 -12.18 -6.10
C GLN A 61 3.54 -11.51 -5.79
N ALA A 62 3.02 -11.65 -4.57
CA ALA A 62 1.77 -11.02 -4.16
C ALA A 62 1.84 -9.49 -4.28
N PHE A 63 2.96 -8.89 -3.84
CA PHE A 63 3.22 -7.46 -3.97
C PHE A 63 3.26 -7.03 -5.44
N GLY A 64 4.00 -7.73 -6.29
CA GLY A 64 4.09 -7.44 -7.73
C GLY A 64 2.73 -7.52 -8.42
N TYR A 65 1.98 -8.62 -8.24
CA TYR A 65 0.66 -8.79 -8.86
C TYR A 65 -0.37 -7.77 -8.37
N GLN A 66 -0.32 -7.40 -7.09
CA GLN A 66 -1.16 -6.33 -6.54
C GLN A 66 -0.89 -5.00 -7.24
N ASN A 67 0.38 -4.63 -7.41
CA ASN A 67 0.78 -3.40 -8.08
C ASN A 67 0.38 -3.39 -9.56
N CYS A 68 0.63 -4.48 -10.30
CA CYS A 68 0.20 -4.60 -11.69
C CYS A 68 -1.33 -4.45 -11.82
N THR A 69 -2.09 -5.05 -10.91
CA THR A 69 -3.56 -4.94 -10.96
C THR A 69 -4.04 -3.54 -10.57
N GLY A 70 -3.38 -2.88 -9.62
CA GLY A 70 -3.68 -1.48 -9.28
C GLY A 70 -3.49 -0.57 -10.47
N VAL A 71 -2.30 -0.62 -11.10
CA VAL A 71 -1.99 0.18 -12.31
C VAL A 71 -2.97 -0.14 -13.44
N PHE A 72 -3.27 -1.41 -13.68
CA PHE A 72 -4.24 -1.80 -14.71
C PHE A 72 -5.64 -1.22 -14.43
N THR A 73 -6.07 -1.23 -13.18
CA THR A 73 -7.36 -0.64 -12.77
C THR A 73 -7.34 0.87 -12.93
N HIS A 74 -6.25 1.55 -12.56
CA HIS A 74 -6.08 3.00 -12.71
C HIS A 74 -6.14 3.45 -14.17
N ILE A 75 -5.70 2.61 -15.11
CA ILE A 75 -5.77 2.89 -16.55
C ILE A 75 -7.21 2.74 -17.08
N ILE A 76 -7.94 1.72 -16.64
CA ILE A 76 -9.29 1.43 -17.14
C ILE A 76 -10.35 2.32 -16.48
N LEU A 77 -10.18 2.57 -15.19
CA LEU A 77 -11.10 3.33 -14.35
C LEU A 77 -10.36 4.52 -13.74
N PRO A 78 -10.11 5.58 -14.54
CA PRO A 78 -9.52 6.78 -14.00
C PRO A 78 -10.52 7.45 -13.05
N CYS A 79 -10.16 7.55 -11.78
CA CYS A 79 -10.93 8.19 -10.72
C CYS A 79 -10.13 9.35 -10.13
N ALA A 80 -10.76 10.51 -9.93
CA ALA A 80 -10.12 11.67 -9.32
C ALA A 80 -10.02 11.56 -7.80
N ALA A 81 -8.94 12.08 -7.23
CA ALA A 81 -8.73 12.12 -5.78
C ALA A 81 -9.64 13.17 -5.09
N PRO A 82 -9.93 13.04 -3.78
CA PRO A 82 -10.66 14.07 -3.05
C PRO A 82 -10.00 15.46 -3.12
N SER A 83 -8.66 15.52 -3.13
CA SER A 83 -7.90 16.76 -3.28
C SER A 83 -8.15 17.48 -4.61
N TYR A 84 -8.56 16.76 -5.66
CA TYR A 84 -8.93 17.34 -6.94
C TYR A 84 -10.27 18.06 -6.84
N GLU A 85 -11.29 17.40 -6.30
CA GLU A 85 -12.64 17.98 -6.15
C GLU A 85 -12.66 19.22 -5.25
N ILE A 86 -11.78 19.28 -4.25
CA ILE A 86 -11.64 20.46 -3.38
C ILE A 86 -11.11 21.68 -4.15
N VAL A 87 -10.28 21.49 -5.16
CA VAL A 87 -9.60 22.58 -5.89
C VAL A 87 -10.36 22.95 -7.17
N TYR A 88 -10.86 21.96 -7.90
CA TYR A 88 -11.44 22.11 -9.23
C TYR A 88 -12.96 21.91 -9.24
N GLU A 89 -13.59 21.73 -8.09
CA GLU A 89 -15.02 21.48 -7.95
C GLU A 89 -15.47 20.27 -8.83
N LEU A 90 -16.70 20.32 -9.39
CA LEU A 90 -17.24 19.30 -10.29
C LEU A 90 -16.86 19.55 -11.76
N THR A 91 -15.81 20.33 -12.03
CA THR A 91 -15.44 20.60 -13.43
C THR A 91 -14.92 19.34 -14.12
N PRO A 92 -15.34 19.06 -15.37
CA PRO A 92 -14.88 17.89 -16.11
C PRO A 92 -13.36 17.93 -16.31
N THR A 93 -12.72 16.78 -16.08
CA THR A 93 -11.27 16.61 -16.12
C THR A 93 -10.69 16.84 -17.52
N ALA A 94 -9.70 17.71 -17.62
CA ALA A 94 -8.92 17.92 -18.84
C ALA A 94 -7.58 17.19 -18.77
N TYR A 95 -7.15 16.58 -19.89
CA TYR A 95 -5.79 16.04 -20.01
C TYR A 95 -4.76 17.15 -19.79
N GLY A 96 -3.80 16.93 -18.88
CA GLY A 96 -2.80 17.93 -18.50
C GLY A 96 -3.11 18.70 -17.21
N THR A 97 -4.17 18.36 -16.48
CA THR A 97 -4.40 18.96 -15.16
C THR A 97 -3.28 18.53 -14.20
N PRO A 98 -2.51 19.47 -13.60
CA PRO A 98 -1.41 19.12 -12.72
C PRO A 98 -1.91 18.43 -11.45
N GLY A 99 -1.13 17.48 -10.95
CA GLY A 99 -1.42 16.79 -9.69
C GLY A 99 -1.47 17.76 -8.52
N SER A 100 -2.37 17.52 -7.57
CA SER A 100 -2.49 18.32 -6.34
C SER A 100 -1.82 17.57 -5.19
N ALA A 101 -1.00 18.29 -4.41
CA ALA A 101 -0.39 17.73 -3.20
C ALA A 101 -1.40 17.50 -2.05
N GLY A 102 -2.68 17.88 -2.22
CA GLY A 102 -3.71 17.74 -1.20
C GLY A 102 -3.29 18.40 0.12
N GLY A 103 -3.49 17.71 1.23
CA GLY A 103 -3.10 18.20 2.56
C GLY A 103 -1.60 18.39 2.78
N LEU A 104 -0.73 17.77 1.96
CA LEU A 104 0.73 17.86 2.07
C LEU A 104 1.27 19.23 1.63
N GLY A 105 0.50 20.02 0.86
CA GLY A 105 0.90 21.39 0.51
C GLY A 105 1.07 22.30 1.73
N LYS A 106 0.42 21.98 2.86
CA LYS A 106 0.59 22.72 4.12
C LYS A 106 1.95 22.46 4.78
N ILE A 107 2.59 21.33 4.49
CA ILE A 107 3.94 21.00 4.97
C ILE A 107 4.97 21.82 4.20
N ASP A 108 4.80 21.94 2.88
CA ASP A 108 5.62 22.81 2.04
C ASP A 108 5.58 24.27 2.54
N GLU A 109 4.40 24.76 2.94
CA GLU A 109 4.23 26.09 3.55
C GLU A 109 4.94 26.21 4.92
N LEU A 110 4.87 25.17 5.76
CA LEU A 110 5.53 25.13 7.08
C LEU A 110 7.06 25.11 6.99
N PHE A 111 7.63 24.46 5.96
CA PHE A 111 9.09 24.34 5.78
C PHE A 111 9.65 25.30 4.72
N SER A 112 8.83 26.21 4.17
CA SER A 112 9.21 27.13 3.08
C SER A 112 9.84 26.39 1.88
N GLY A 113 9.31 25.21 1.55
CA GLY A 113 9.77 24.36 0.46
C GLY A 113 8.70 24.18 -0.63
N GLU A 114 9.07 23.54 -1.74
CA GLU A 114 8.13 23.17 -2.82
C GLU A 114 8.23 21.66 -3.17
N GLY A 115 8.79 20.85 -2.27
CA GLY A 115 9.19 19.47 -2.56
C GLY A 115 8.01 18.54 -2.79
N CYS A 116 7.01 18.60 -1.90
CA CYS A 116 5.82 17.74 -2.00
C CYS A 116 4.95 18.17 -3.20
N GLN A 117 4.76 19.49 -3.39
CA GLN A 117 4.07 20.06 -4.55
C GLN A 117 4.72 19.66 -5.87
N ARG A 118 6.03 19.82 -6.05
CA ARG A 118 6.71 19.47 -7.31
C ARG A 118 6.69 17.96 -7.60
N THR A 119 6.83 17.13 -6.57
CA THR A 119 6.82 15.67 -6.73
C THR A 119 5.43 15.15 -7.08
N LEU A 120 4.37 15.74 -6.51
CA LEU A 120 2.99 15.32 -6.76
C LEU A 120 2.42 15.94 -8.04
N ALA A 121 2.82 17.17 -8.39
CA ALA A 121 2.42 17.83 -9.65
C ALA A 121 3.01 17.13 -10.89
N SER A 122 4.14 16.44 -10.75
CA SER A 122 4.78 15.68 -11.82
C SER A 122 4.28 14.24 -11.97
N SER A 123 3.34 13.80 -11.12
CA SER A 123 2.78 12.45 -11.22
C SER A 123 1.92 12.29 -12.48
N PRO A 124 2.22 11.34 -13.38
CA PRO A 124 1.44 11.12 -14.60
C PRO A 124 0.07 10.46 -14.33
N LEU A 125 -0.16 9.98 -13.10
CA LEU A 125 -1.38 9.27 -12.69
C LEU A 125 -2.18 10.12 -11.70
N VAL A 126 -2.56 11.33 -12.12
CA VAL A 126 -3.42 12.24 -11.33
C VAL A 126 -4.80 11.63 -11.05
N PHE A 127 -5.25 10.71 -11.90
CA PHE A 127 -6.59 10.11 -11.87
C PHE A 127 -6.57 8.60 -11.57
N GLY A 128 -5.62 8.10 -10.79
CA GLY A 128 -5.47 6.68 -10.48
C GLY A 128 -5.60 6.36 -9.00
N ILE A 129 -6.70 6.75 -8.34
CA ILE A 129 -6.84 6.57 -6.87
C ILE A 129 -7.51 5.26 -6.43
N PHE A 130 -8.37 4.66 -7.26
CA PHE A 130 -9.07 3.41 -6.93
C PHE A 130 -8.50 2.20 -7.70
N PRO A 131 -8.10 1.10 -7.04
CA PRO A 131 -8.02 0.90 -5.59
C PRO A 131 -6.76 1.55 -5.00
N SER A 132 -6.77 1.82 -3.68
CA SER A 132 -5.61 2.42 -3.01
C SER A 132 -4.44 1.44 -2.90
N LEU A 133 -3.32 1.76 -3.55
CA LEU A 133 -2.08 1.00 -3.44
C LEU A 133 -1.43 1.17 -2.06
N HIS A 134 -1.53 2.36 -1.45
CA HIS A 134 -1.08 2.61 -0.09
C HIS A 134 -1.73 1.64 0.91
N ALA A 135 -3.06 1.51 0.82
CA ALA A 135 -3.79 0.59 1.68
C ALA A 135 -3.41 -0.87 1.38
N ALA A 136 -3.28 -1.21 0.09
CA ALA A 136 -2.95 -2.57 -0.31
C ALA A 136 -1.55 -3.01 0.18
N TRP A 137 -0.54 -2.15 0.11
CA TRP A 137 0.82 -2.48 0.55
C TRP A 137 0.86 -2.75 2.05
N VAL A 138 0.36 -1.81 2.85
CA VAL A 138 0.43 -1.95 4.32
C VAL A 138 -0.45 -3.09 4.84
N THR A 139 -1.58 -3.39 4.18
CA THR A 139 -2.40 -4.58 4.51
C THR A 139 -1.61 -5.86 4.26
N LEU A 140 -0.97 -5.97 3.09
CA LEU A 140 -0.21 -7.16 2.71
C LEU A 140 0.93 -7.42 3.69
N GLU A 141 1.64 -6.36 4.05
CA GLU A 141 2.73 -6.40 5.02
C GLU A 141 2.22 -6.81 6.41
N ALA A 142 1.11 -6.22 6.87
CA ALA A 142 0.50 -6.59 8.14
C ALA A 142 0.06 -8.06 8.16
N LEU A 143 -0.47 -8.58 7.05
CA LEU A 143 -0.85 -9.99 6.92
C LEU A 143 0.38 -10.92 7.01
N PHE A 144 1.43 -10.66 6.23
CA PHE A 144 2.64 -11.48 6.28
C PHE A 144 3.40 -11.37 7.61
N LEU A 145 3.43 -10.18 8.23
CA LEU A 145 3.99 -10.00 9.57
C LEU A 145 3.17 -10.75 10.61
N SER A 146 1.83 -10.76 10.49
CA SER A 146 0.94 -11.48 11.42
C SER A 146 1.15 -12.99 11.36
N THR A 147 1.34 -13.56 10.15
CA THR A 147 1.62 -14.99 10.02
C THR A 147 3.06 -15.33 10.39
N SER A 148 4.01 -14.42 10.16
CA SER A 148 5.43 -14.68 10.44
C SER A 148 5.81 -14.46 11.91
N TRP A 149 5.35 -13.38 12.55
CA TRP A 149 5.73 -12.96 13.91
C TRP A 149 4.55 -12.37 14.72
N LEU A 150 4.05 -13.11 15.71
CA LEU A 150 2.89 -12.73 16.53
C LEU A 150 3.09 -11.42 17.30
N GLY A 151 4.33 -11.17 17.75
CA GLY A 151 4.67 -9.95 18.50
C GLY A 151 4.58 -8.68 17.66
N CYS A 152 4.68 -8.80 16.34
CA CYS A 152 4.67 -7.67 15.41
C CYS A 152 3.27 -7.37 14.87
N ALA A 153 2.32 -8.32 14.98
CA ALA A 153 0.98 -8.18 14.40
C ALA A 153 0.25 -6.92 14.89
N LYS A 154 0.19 -6.71 16.21
CA LYS A 154 -0.50 -5.53 16.80
C LYS A 154 0.09 -4.21 16.31
N TRP A 155 1.42 -4.13 16.24
CA TRP A 155 2.12 -2.95 15.75
C TRP A 155 1.88 -2.73 14.26
N ALA A 156 1.98 -3.78 13.44
CA ALA A 156 1.75 -3.69 12.00
C ALA A 156 0.33 -3.21 11.67
N TRP A 157 -0.69 -3.77 12.34
CA TRP A 157 -2.07 -3.32 12.17
C TRP A 157 -2.32 -1.90 12.73
N GLY A 158 -1.61 -1.52 13.78
CA GLY A 158 -1.61 -0.13 14.28
C GLY A 158 -1.07 0.85 13.23
N CYS A 159 0.08 0.53 12.61
CA CYS A 159 0.65 1.32 11.51
C CYS A 159 -0.30 1.37 10.29
N ALA A 160 -0.93 0.25 9.93
CA ALA A 160 -1.93 0.21 8.86
C ALA A 160 -3.11 1.15 9.14
N ALA A 161 -3.64 1.13 10.37
CA ALA A 161 -4.74 2.00 10.77
C ALA A 161 -4.37 3.49 10.70
N VAL A 162 -3.15 3.84 11.15
CA VAL A 162 -2.63 5.22 11.05
C VAL A 162 -2.50 5.63 9.59
N LEU A 163 -1.93 4.79 8.73
CA LEU A 163 -1.77 5.09 7.31
C LEU A 163 -3.12 5.23 6.58
N TYR A 164 -4.10 4.38 6.88
CA TYR A 164 -5.45 4.53 6.34
C TYR A 164 -6.06 5.87 6.74
N TRP A 165 -5.94 6.21 8.02
CA TRP A 165 -6.42 7.49 8.53
C TRP A 165 -5.72 8.66 7.83
N SER A 166 -4.39 8.64 7.74
CA SER A 166 -3.60 9.73 7.16
C SER A 166 -3.88 9.94 5.67
N THR A 167 -4.00 8.87 4.88
CA THR A 167 -4.33 8.97 3.45
C THR A 167 -5.71 9.60 3.20
N MET A 168 -6.69 9.33 4.07
CA MET A 168 -7.99 10.00 4.01
C MET A 168 -7.94 11.43 4.56
N TYR A 169 -7.26 11.65 5.69
CA TYR A 169 -7.14 12.95 6.34
C TYR A 169 -6.45 13.99 5.43
N LEU A 170 -5.41 13.56 4.71
CA LEU A 170 -4.70 14.38 3.72
C LEU A 170 -5.43 14.45 2.37
N SER A 171 -6.65 13.92 2.27
CA SER A 171 -7.49 13.97 1.06
C SER A 171 -6.87 13.30 -0.17
N HIS A 172 -6.06 12.26 0.03
CA HIS A 172 -5.46 11.49 -1.06
C HIS A 172 -6.37 10.36 -1.55
N HIS A 173 -7.21 9.81 -0.68
CA HIS A 173 -8.12 8.71 -0.99
C HIS A 173 -9.47 8.88 -0.30
N TYR A 174 -10.52 8.39 -0.96
CA TYR A 174 -11.80 8.12 -0.31
C TYR A 174 -11.70 6.82 0.50
N LEU A 175 -12.60 6.67 1.48
CA LEU A 175 -12.71 5.45 2.27
C LEU A 175 -12.91 4.20 1.38
N ILE A 176 -13.69 4.32 0.30
CA ILE A 176 -13.95 3.21 -0.61
C ILE A 176 -12.67 2.72 -1.32
N ASP A 177 -11.72 3.62 -1.60
CA ASP A 177 -10.45 3.25 -2.24
C ASP A 177 -9.56 2.48 -1.28
N VAL A 178 -9.52 2.93 -0.02
CA VAL A 178 -8.75 2.29 1.06
C VAL A 178 -9.31 0.89 1.33
N VAL A 179 -10.63 0.77 1.51
CA VAL A 179 -11.29 -0.52 1.72
C VAL A 179 -11.14 -1.42 0.50
N GLY A 180 -11.32 -0.89 -0.71
CA GLY A 180 -11.15 -1.64 -1.95
C GLY A 180 -9.74 -2.22 -2.10
N GLY A 181 -8.71 -1.42 -1.81
CA GLY A 181 -7.32 -1.86 -1.81
C GLY A 181 -7.05 -2.95 -0.77
N ALA A 182 -7.48 -2.74 0.47
CA ALA A 182 -7.30 -3.70 1.57
C ALA A 182 -8.04 -5.03 1.31
N CYS A 183 -9.28 -4.99 0.82
CA CYS A 183 -10.04 -6.19 0.49
C CYS A 183 -9.41 -6.95 -0.68
N LEU A 184 -9.00 -6.24 -1.74
CA LEU A 184 -8.41 -6.86 -2.92
C LEU A 184 -7.12 -7.61 -2.58
N VAL A 185 -6.25 -7.00 -1.78
CA VAL A 185 -4.99 -7.63 -1.39
C VAL A 185 -5.19 -8.74 -0.36
N SER A 186 -6.17 -8.59 0.54
CA SER A 186 -6.55 -9.66 1.47
C SER A 186 -7.06 -10.87 0.71
N ALA A 187 -7.92 -10.68 -0.29
CA ALA A 187 -8.37 -11.76 -1.16
C ALA A 187 -7.17 -12.47 -1.81
N ARG A 188 -6.24 -11.71 -2.39
CA ARG A 188 -5.02 -12.30 -2.97
C ARG A 188 -4.21 -13.10 -1.96
N PHE A 189 -4.04 -12.57 -0.76
CA PHE A 189 -3.33 -13.24 0.31
C PHE A 189 -4.00 -14.58 0.65
N TYR A 190 -5.31 -14.60 0.89
CA TYR A 190 -6.00 -15.83 1.28
C TYR A 190 -6.15 -16.86 0.16
N PHE A 191 -6.26 -16.42 -1.11
CA PHE A 191 -6.42 -17.33 -2.25
C PHE A 191 -5.10 -17.88 -2.82
N PHE A 192 -4.02 -17.09 -2.80
CA PHE A 192 -2.77 -17.46 -3.49
C PHE A 192 -1.60 -17.78 -2.55
N VAL A 193 -1.67 -17.40 -1.27
CA VAL A 193 -0.63 -17.77 -0.29
C VAL A 193 -0.92 -19.17 0.24
N PRO A 194 0.03 -20.12 0.11
CA PRO A 194 -0.14 -21.47 0.60
C PRO A 194 -0.48 -21.51 2.09
N GLU A 195 -1.32 -22.46 2.48
CA GLU A 195 -1.78 -22.59 3.86
C GLU A 195 -0.62 -22.84 4.83
N GLU A 196 0.44 -23.52 4.39
CA GLU A 196 1.64 -23.77 5.18
C GLU A 196 2.39 -22.48 5.53
N LEU A 197 2.26 -21.44 4.70
CA LEU A 197 2.84 -20.12 4.96
C LEU A 197 1.93 -19.22 5.80
N ARG A 198 0.65 -19.57 5.87
CA ARG A 198 -0.35 -18.90 6.71
C ARG A 198 -0.43 -19.51 8.10
N ASN A 199 -0.25 -20.83 8.19
CA ASN A 199 -0.28 -21.61 9.43
C ASN A 199 1.14 -21.79 9.97
N ARG A 200 1.37 -21.21 11.15
CA ARG A 200 2.70 -21.03 11.76
C ARG A 200 3.43 -22.33 12.05
N ASP A 201 2.67 -23.38 12.35
CA ASP A 201 3.18 -24.67 12.80
C ASP A 201 3.85 -25.48 11.67
N ALA A 202 3.56 -25.17 10.40
CA ALA A 202 4.06 -25.92 9.26
C ALA A 202 5.52 -25.58 8.86
N ILE A 203 6.06 -24.43 9.30
CA ILE A 203 7.30 -23.89 8.73
C ILE A 203 8.53 -24.27 9.58
N GLY A 204 8.34 -24.66 10.84
CA GLY A 204 9.40 -24.94 11.82
C GLY A 204 10.22 -26.21 11.59
N ALA A 205 9.85 -27.09 10.65
CA ALA A 205 10.36 -28.46 10.59
C ALA A 205 11.35 -28.78 9.45
N ALA A 206 11.67 -27.86 8.53
CA ALA A 206 12.57 -28.19 7.41
C ALA A 206 13.68 -27.14 7.24
N ASP A 207 14.91 -27.62 7.08
CA ASP A 207 16.11 -26.79 6.94
C ASP A 207 16.00 -25.86 5.71
N LYS A 208 16.61 -24.67 5.82
CA LYS A 208 16.61 -23.63 4.79
C LYS A 208 17.17 -24.15 3.47
N TYR A 209 18.13 -25.07 3.51
CA TYR A 209 18.79 -25.60 2.31
C TYR A 209 18.09 -26.83 1.73
N GLU A 210 17.52 -27.70 2.56
CA GLU A 210 16.78 -28.88 2.08
C GLU A 210 15.56 -28.54 1.23
N ARG A 211 14.83 -27.45 1.55
CA ARG A 211 13.63 -27.05 0.78
C ARG A 211 13.95 -26.49 -0.60
N TYR A 212 15.16 -25.98 -0.81
CA TYR A 212 15.63 -25.37 -2.06
C TYR A 212 16.58 -26.28 -2.85
N ASP A 213 16.71 -27.55 -2.47
CA ASP A 213 17.36 -28.55 -3.30
C ASP A 213 16.51 -28.89 -4.54
N LEU A 214 16.39 -27.90 -5.42
CA LEU A 214 15.77 -28.02 -6.74
C LEU A 214 16.58 -28.98 -7.61
N GLU A 215 17.87 -29.14 -7.32
CA GLU A 215 18.75 -30.05 -8.01
C GLU A 215 18.40 -31.49 -7.64
N GLY A 216 18.24 -31.81 -6.35
CA GLY A 216 17.77 -33.11 -5.87
C GLY A 216 16.40 -33.49 -6.42
N LYS A 217 15.45 -32.53 -6.47
CA LYS A 217 14.13 -32.76 -7.09
C LYS A 217 14.21 -32.97 -8.61
N ARG A 218 15.05 -32.22 -9.33
CA ARG A 218 15.27 -32.41 -10.78
C ARG A 218 15.95 -33.76 -11.05
N VAL A 219 16.93 -34.14 -10.26
CA VAL A 219 17.63 -35.43 -10.36
C VAL A 219 16.67 -36.59 -10.07
N ALA A 220 15.84 -36.48 -9.03
CA ALA A 220 14.83 -37.49 -8.71
C ALA A 220 13.77 -37.63 -9.82
N LEU A 221 13.30 -36.51 -10.39
CA LEU A 221 12.37 -36.51 -11.52
C LEU A 221 13.01 -37.07 -12.80
N ALA A 222 14.26 -36.71 -13.07
CA ALA A 222 15.01 -37.24 -14.20
C ALA A 222 15.23 -38.75 -14.07
N TRP A 223 15.51 -39.23 -12.86
CA TRP A 223 15.63 -40.66 -12.57
C TRP A 223 14.28 -41.38 -12.72
N ALA A 224 13.20 -40.86 -12.14
CA ALA A 224 11.86 -41.42 -12.26
C ALA A 224 11.39 -41.50 -13.72
N TRP A 225 11.65 -40.46 -14.52
CA TRP A 225 11.38 -40.44 -15.95
C TRP A 225 12.16 -41.51 -16.72
N LYS A 226 13.44 -41.67 -16.37
CA LYS A 226 14.31 -42.68 -16.99
C LYS A 226 13.87 -44.10 -16.63
N SER A 227 13.42 -44.32 -15.39
CA SER A 227 12.88 -45.59 -14.91
C SER A 227 11.55 -45.96 -15.58
N LEU A 228 10.66 -44.99 -15.81
CA LEU A 228 9.39 -45.22 -16.53
C LEU A 228 9.60 -45.63 -18.00
N ARG A 229 10.65 -45.14 -18.65
CA ARG A 229 11.00 -45.53 -20.03
C ARG A 229 11.72 -46.88 -20.15
N ALA A 230 12.17 -47.45 -19.03
CA ALA A 230 12.90 -48.72 -19.01
C ALA A 230 11.98 -49.94 -18.87
N ILE A 231 10.66 -49.73 -18.72
CA ILE A 231 9.68 -50.82 -18.65
C ILE A 231 9.40 -51.29 -20.09
N PRO A 232 9.77 -52.54 -20.47
CA PRO A 232 9.45 -53.07 -21.79
C PRO A 232 7.93 -53.25 -21.94
N HIS A 233 7.40 -52.85 -23.09
CA HIS A 233 5.98 -52.99 -23.48
C HIS A 233 5.59 -54.45 -23.68
#